data_AF-A0A923N4Y9-F1
#
_entry.id   AF-A0A923N4Y9-F1
#
_cell.length_a   1.000
_cell.length_b   1.000
_cell.length_c   1.000
_cell.angle_alpha   90.00
_cell.angle_beta   90.00
_cell.angle_gamma   90.00
#
_symmetry.space_group_name_H-M   'P 1'
#
loop_
_entity.id
_entity.type
_entity.pdbx_description
1 polymer ?
#
loop_
_entity_poly.entity_id
_entity_poly.type
_entity_poly.pdbx_seq_one_letter_code
_entity_poly.pdbx_strand_id
1 'polypeptide(L)'
;MSEKVQAALQDYEDKLTAGSIKTFNIKITALGLLLQSTPDGVVESQSILLSPDLHHSLQIFFSGIDAIEYGSFDYTTFKSLLNAHCTLERMANRTGNKERK
;
A
#
# COMPACT_ATOMS: atom_id res chain seq x y z
N MET A 1 -6.67 -4.33 -7.91
CA MET A 1 -6.85 -3.34 -6.81
C MET A 1 -5.49 -2.95 -6.22
N SER A 2 -4.61 -3.92 -6.04
CA SER A 2 -3.21 -3.75 -5.61
C SER A 2 -2.40 -2.74 -6.45
N GLU A 3 -2.68 -2.62 -7.75
CA GLU A 3 -2.04 -1.61 -8.63
C GLU A 3 -2.36 -0.16 -8.23
N LYS A 4 -3.56 0.11 -7.68
CA LYS A 4 -3.90 1.46 -7.18
C LYS A 4 -3.09 1.81 -5.93
N VAL A 5 -2.85 0.82 -5.06
CA VAL A 5 -2.02 0.98 -3.87
C VAL A 5 -0.57 1.25 -4.29
N GLN A 6 -0.04 0.45 -5.22
CA GLN A 6 1.31 0.65 -5.75
C GLN A 6 1.48 2.02 -6.42
N ALA A 7 0.51 2.46 -7.22
CA ALA A 7 0.56 3.77 -7.87
C ALA A 7 0.56 4.92 -6.84
N ALA A 8 -0.26 4.82 -5.78
CA ALA A 8 -0.27 5.82 -4.73
C ALA A 8 1.02 5.83 -3.91
N LEU A 9 1.59 4.67 -3.61
CA LEU A 9 2.90 4.61 -2.95
C LEU A 9 3.99 5.24 -3.83
N GLN A 10 3.98 4.95 -5.13
CA GLN A 10 4.93 5.55 -6.06
C GLN A 10 4.81 7.08 -6.10
N ASP A 11 3.60 7.63 -6.12
CA ASP A 11 3.39 9.09 -6.05
C ASP A 11 4.01 9.72 -4.80
N TYR A 12 3.87 9.08 -3.63
CA TYR A 12 4.50 9.57 -2.39
C TYR A 12 6.03 9.40 -2.41
N GLU A 13 6.55 8.30 -2.96
CA GLU A 13 8.00 8.09 -3.14
C GLU A 13 8.60 9.13 -4.09
N ASP A 14 7.89 9.47 -5.17
CA ASP A 14 8.30 10.49 -6.13
C ASP A 14 8.27 11.88 -5.49
N LYS A 15 7.24 12.21 -4.72
CA LYS A 15 7.16 13.46 -3.94
C LYS A 15 8.30 13.59 -2.92
N LEU A 16 8.70 12.48 -2.30
CA LEU A 16 9.83 12.46 -1.37
C LEU A 16 11.15 12.69 -2.11
N THR A 17 11.32 12.03 -3.26
CA THR A 17 12.50 12.17 -4.12
C THR A 17 12.63 13.58 -4.68
N ALA A 18 11.51 14.23 -5.02
CA ALA A 18 11.46 15.62 -5.48
C ALA A 18 11.69 16.65 -4.36
N GLY A 19 11.72 16.22 -3.09
CA GLY A 19 11.86 17.10 -1.93
C GLY A 19 10.58 17.83 -1.51
N SER A 20 9.43 17.51 -2.11
CA SER A 20 8.12 18.10 -1.79
C SER A 20 7.60 17.66 -0.42
N ILE A 21 7.99 16.46 0.02
CA ILE A 21 7.72 15.94 1.38
C ILE A 21 9.01 15.39 1.97
N LYS A 22 9.15 15.44 3.29
CA LYS A 22 10.32 14.85 4.00
C LYS A 22 10.13 13.37 4.30
N THR A 23 8.89 12.96 4.58
CA THR A 23 8.51 11.60 4.93
C THR A 23 6.99 11.43 4.79
N PHE A 24 6.53 10.19 4.85
CA PHE A 24 5.13 9.83 4.95
C PHE A 24 4.97 8.54 5.76
N ASN A 25 3.76 8.30 6.23
CA ASN A 25 3.39 7.05 6.91
C ASN A 25 2.12 6.45 6.29
N ILE A 26 1.92 5.16 6.56
CA ILE A 26 0.78 4.39 6.10
C ILE A 26 0.07 3.83 7.32
N LYS A 27 -1.24 4.05 7.41
CA LYS A 27 -2.08 3.46 8.44
C LYS A 27 -3.06 2.49 7.83
N ILE A 28 -3.20 1.32 8.46
CA ILE A 28 -4.22 0.34 8.11
C ILE A 28 -5.46 0.67 8.92
N THR A 29 -6.48 1.17 8.23
CA THR A 29 -7.76 1.59 8.83
C THR A 29 -8.80 0.48 8.71
N ALA A 30 -10.00 0.69 9.27
CA ALA A 30 -11.11 -0.25 9.14
C ALA A 30 -11.59 -0.45 7.68
N LEU A 31 -11.35 0.52 6.78
CA LEU A 31 -11.87 0.50 5.41
C LEU A 31 -10.79 0.29 4.34
N GLY A 32 -9.51 0.39 4.71
CA GLY A 32 -8.41 0.33 3.76
C GLY A 32 -7.15 1.00 4.28
N LEU A 33 -6.38 1.63 3.40
CA LEU A 33 -5.15 2.33 3.75
C LEU A 33 -5.35 3.84 3.82
N LEU A 34 -4.62 4.48 4.71
CA LEU A 34 -4.48 5.92 4.78
C LEU A 34 -3.00 6.26 4.65
N LEU A 35 -2.61 6.89 3.55
CA LEU A 35 -1.28 7.47 3.40
C LEU A 35 -1.34 8.90 3.95
N GLN A 36 -0.38 9.27 4.78
CA GLN A 36 -0.30 10.62 5.36
C GLN A 36 1.11 11.18 5.22
N SER A 37 1.22 12.42 4.80
CA SER A 37 2.45 13.20 4.85
C SER A 37 2.15 14.55 5.52
N THR A 38 3.19 15.19 6.03
CA THR A 38 3.08 16.52 6.65
C THR A 38 4.09 17.49 6.05
N PRO A 39 3.96 17.87 4.76
CA PRO A 39 4.73 18.96 4.17
C PRO A 39 4.46 20.25 4.94
N ASP A 40 5.51 20.89 5.46
CA ASP A 40 5.45 22.21 6.10
C ASP A 40 4.36 22.35 7.19
N GLY A 41 4.05 21.26 7.88
CA GLY A 41 3.05 21.21 8.95
C GLY A 41 1.59 21.07 8.49
N VAL A 42 1.34 20.99 7.18
CA VAL A 42 0.01 20.70 6.62
C VAL A 42 -0.16 19.20 6.46
N VAL A 43 -1.18 18.61 7.09
CA VAL A 43 -1.47 17.18 6.93
C VAL A 43 -2.13 16.94 5.59
N GLU A 44 -1.39 16.32 4.67
CA GLU A 44 -1.94 15.75 3.45
C GLU A 44 -2.26 14.28 3.71
N SER A 45 -3.42 13.82 3.26
CA SER A 45 -3.80 12.42 3.41
C SER A 45 -4.58 11.89 2.23
N GLN A 46 -4.32 10.63 1.89
CA GLN A 46 -5.01 9.92 0.83
C GLN A 46 -5.53 8.59 1.35
N SER A 47 -6.84 8.39 1.25
CA SER A 47 -7.49 7.12 1.58
C SER A 47 -7.57 6.23 0.34
N ILE A 48 -7.23 4.96 0.51
CA ILE A 48 -7.29 3.94 -0.54
C ILE A 48 -8.11 2.76 -0.04
N LEU A 49 -9.25 2.52 -0.68
CA LEU A 49 -10.04 1.32 -0.43
C LEU A 49 -9.26 0.09 -0.89
N LEU A 50 -9.29 -0.95 -0.05
CA LEU A 50 -8.66 -2.23 -0.35
C LEU A 50 -9.73 -3.27 -0.71
N SER A 51 -9.32 -4.34 -1.40
CA SER A 51 -10.15 -5.55 -1.47
C SER A 51 -10.20 -6.20 -0.07
N PRO A 52 -11.29 -6.89 0.28
CA PRO A 52 -11.41 -7.56 1.58
C PRO A 52 -10.24 -8.50 1.88
N ASP A 53 -9.80 -9.29 0.90
CA ASP A 53 -8.72 -10.26 1.08
C ASP A 53 -7.36 -9.61 1.39
N LEU A 54 -7.03 -8.53 0.67
CA LEU A 54 -5.79 -7.78 0.88
C LEU A 54 -5.85 -7.02 2.21
N HIS A 55 -7.01 -6.42 2.52
CA HIS A 55 -7.22 -5.72 3.80
C HIS A 55 -7.04 -6.66 4.98
N HIS A 56 -7.68 -7.83 4.94
CA HIS A 56 -7.60 -8.83 5.99
C HIS A 56 -6.16 -9.34 6.18
N SER A 57 -5.46 -9.60 5.08
CA SER A 57 -4.05 -10.03 5.12
C SER A 57 -3.16 -8.98 5.79
N LEU A 58 -3.34 -7.71 5.45
CA LEU A 58 -2.58 -6.61 6.03
C LEU A 58 -2.93 -6.38 7.50
N GLN A 59 -4.20 -6.46 7.89
CA GLN A 59 -4.61 -6.33 9.29
C GLN A 59 -4.02 -7.43 10.17
N ILE A 60 -3.97 -8.68 9.69
CA ILE A 60 -3.35 -9.78 10.43
C ILE A 60 -1.85 -9.54 10.55
N PHE A 61 -1.18 -9.24 9.43
CA PHE A 61 0.28 -9.15 9.40
C PHE A 61 0.82 -7.98 10.22
N PHE A 62 0.16 -6.82 10.16
CA PHE A 62 0.53 -5.61 10.87
C PHE A 62 -0.34 -5.38 12.12
N SER A 63 -0.85 -6.46 12.72
CA SER A 63 -1.67 -6.37 13.94
C SER A 63 -0.88 -5.69 15.06
N GLY A 64 -1.45 -4.64 15.64
CA GLY A 64 -0.81 -3.84 16.70
C GLY A 64 0.18 -2.80 16.21
N ILE A 65 0.32 -2.60 14.89
CA ILE A 65 1.13 -1.51 14.31
C ILE A 65 0.22 -0.34 13.96
N ASP A 66 0.42 0.79 14.63
CA ASP A 66 -0.41 1.99 14.44
C ASP A 66 -0.13 2.70 13.11
N ALA A 67 1.14 2.75 12.70
CA ALA A 67 1.58 3.38 11.47
C ALA A 67 2.88 2.74 10.96
N ILE A 68 2.97 2.58 9.65
CA ILE A 68 4.15 2.09 8.93
C ILE A 68 4.87 3.31 8.36
N GLU A 69 6.04 3.63 8.88
CA GLU A 69 6.83 4.80 8.46
C GLU A 69 7.65 4.50 7.20
N TYR A 70 7.74 5.45 6.27
CA TYR A 70 8.62 5.33 5.12
C TYR A 70 10.08 5.04 5.53
N GLY A 71 10.72 4.10 4.84
CA GLY A 71 12.10 3.70 5.10
C GLY A 71 12.30 2.76 6.28
N SER A 72 11.24 2.43 7.03
CA SER A 72 11.29 1.43 8.10
C SER A 72 11.40 -0.01 7.56
N PHE A 73 11.74 -0.94 8.45
CA PHE A 73 11.66 -2.37 8.17
C PHE A 73 10.23 -2.79 7.79
N ASP A 74 9.23 -2.28 8.51
CA ASP A 74 7.82 -2.57 8.27
C ASP A 74 7.38 -2.08 6.89
N TYR A 75 7.89 -0.94 6.43
CA TYR A 75 7.63 -0.44 5.08
C TYR A 75 8.18 -1.36 3.99
N THR A 76 9.39 -1.87 4.19
CA THR A 76 10.01 -2.83 3.27
C THR A 76 9.19 -4.13 3.20
N THR A 77 8.73 -4.60 4.36
CA THR A 77 7.87 -5.79 4.47
C THR A 77 6.52 -5.55 3.80
N PHE A 78 5.92 -4.38 4.01
CA PHE A 78 4.67 -3.97 3.41
C PHE A 78 4.74 -3.96 1.87
N LYS A 79 5.79 -3.37 1.28
CA LYS A 79 6.00 -3.41 -0.18
C LYS A 79 6.15 -4.84 -0.69
N SER A 80 6.86 -5.69 0.04
CA SER A 80 7.04 -7.10 -0.32
C SER A 80 5.72 -7.87 -0.35
N LEU A 81 4.87 -7.68 0.66
CA LEU A 81 3.53 -8.28 0.72
C LEU A 81 2.62 -7.81 -0.42
N LEU A 82 2.61 -6.51 -0.72
CA LEU A 82 1.87 -5.97 -1.85
C LEU A 82 2.34 -6.58 -3.18
N ASN A 83 3.65 -6.73 -3.38
CA ASN A 83 4.20 -7.34 -4.58
C ASN A 83 3.83 -8.82 -4.72
N ALA A 84 3.85 -9.57 -3.61
CA ALA A 84 3.40 -10.95 -3.59
C ALA A 84 1.91 -11.05 -3.95
N HIS A 85 1.06 -10.19 -3.37
CA HIS A 85 -0.36 -10.13 -3.66
C HIS A 85 -0.64 -9.78 -5.12
N CYS A 86 0.03 -8.76 -5.68
CA CYS A 86 -0.03 -8.42 -7.11
C CYS A 86 0.33 -9.62 -8.00
N THR A 87 1.36 -10.38 -7.61
CA THR A 87 1.81 -11.54 -8.38
C THR A 87 0.77 -12.65 -8.35
N LEU A 88 0.18 -12.92 -7.18
CA LEU A 88 -0.91 -13.89 -7.04
C LEU A 88 -2.15 -13.50 -7.85
N GLU A 89 -2.57 -12.23 -7.80
CA GLU A 89 -3.68 -11.71 -8.62
C GLU A 89 -3.40 -11.92 -10.11
N ARG A 90 -2.19 -11.62 -10.57
CA ARG A 90 -1.78 -11.83 -11.98
C ARG A 90 -1.77 -13.30 -12.38
N MET A 91 -1.31 -14.18 -11.49
CA MET A 91 -1.32 -15.63 -11.73
C MET A 91 -2.75 -16.17 -11.81
N ALA A 92 -3.63 -15.80 -10.88
CA ALA A 92 -5.04 -16.19 -10.88
C ALA A 92 -5.75 -15.75 -12.17
N ASN A 93 -5.53 -14.50 -12.59
CA ASN A 93 -6.11 -13.95 -13.82
C ASN A 93 -5.57 -14.62 -15.10
N ARG A 94 -4.32 -15.10 -15.09
CA ARG A 94 -3.74 -15.87 -16.21
C ARG A 94 -4.31 -17.28 -16.33
N THR A 95 -4.62 -17.92 -15.21
CA THR A 95 -5.15 -19.29 -15.19
C THR A 95 -6.61 -19.31 -15.66
N GLY A 96 -7.42 -18.33 -15.27
CA GLY A 96 -8.82 -18.21 -15.71
C GLY A 96 -9.03 -17.97 -17.22
N ASN A 97 -7.99 -17.54 -17.95
CA ASN A 97 -8.07 -17.30 -19.40
C ASN A 97 -7.66 -18.53 -20.25
N LYS A 98 -7.23 -19.63 -19.62
CA LYS A 98 -6.84 -20.86 -20.33
C LYS A 98 -7.96 -21.91 -20.45
N GLU A 99 -9.04 -21.79 -19.69
CA GLU A 99 -10.17 -22.74 -19.71
C GLU A 99 -11.27 -22.36 -20.73
N ARG A 100 -11.05 -21.32 -21.54
CA ARG A 100 -11.94 -20.92 -22.65
C ARG A 100 -11.27 -21.12 -24.01
N LYS A 101 -10.81 -22.34 -24.31
CA LYS A 101 -10.45 -22.77 -25.66
C LYS A 101 -10.84 -24.21 -25.90
#